data_AF-A0A450TMM7-F1
#
_entry.id   AF-A0A450TMM7-F1
#
_cell.length_a   1.000
_cell.length_b   1.000
_cell.length_c   1.000
_cell.angle_alpha   90.00
_cell.angle_beta   90.00
_cell.angle_gamma   90.00
#
_symmetry.space_group_name_H-M   'P 1'
#
loop_
_entity.id
_entity.type
_entity.pdbx_description
1 polymer ?
#
loop_
_entity_poly.entity_id
_entity_poly.type
_entity_poly.pdbx_seq_one_letter_code
_entity_poly.pdbx_strand_id
1 'polypeptide(L)'
;MILPSKHLSQDRALLTIGARILGGLEYPKTVSATWEEFNTRTEETSPTIPSIGYDYFVLALDLLFLMGAIELRDGLLYRKNT
;
A
#
# COMPACT_ATOMS: atom_id res chain seq x y z
N MET A 1 3.60 -12.21 -2.85
CA MET A 1 2.37 -13.04 -2.90
C MET A 1 1.22 -12.24 -2.33
N ILE A 2 -0.02 -12.52 -2.76
CA ILE A 2 -1.22 -11.77 -2.30
C ILE A 2 -1.44 -11.99 -0.79
N LEU A 3 -1.43 -13.24 -0.36
CA LEU A 3 -1.53 -13.64 1.06
C LEU A 3 -0.16 -14.07 1.62
N PRO A 4 0.02 -14.05 2.96
CA PRO A 4 1.18 -14.65 3.61
C PRO A 4 1.31 -16.14 3.24
N SER A 5 2.54 -16.64 3.16
CA SER A 5 2.80 -18.05 2.88
C SER A 5 3.94 -18.56 3.76
N LYS A 6 4.14 -19.88 3.81
CA LYS A 6 5.18 -20.52 4.65
C LYS A 6 6.58 -19.93 4.46
N HIS A 7 6.89 -19.38 3.28
CA HIS A 7 8.18 -18.81 2.93
C HIS A 7 8.17 -17.28 2.75
N LEU A 8 7.02 -16.63 2.96
CA LEU A 8 6.87 -15.18 2.84
C LEU A 8 6.37 -14.60 4.17
N SER A 9 7.20 -13.76 4.80
CA SER A 9 6.80 -13.02 5.99
C SER A 9 5.48 -12.28 5.76
N GLN A 10 4.60 -12.29 6.77
CA GLN A 10 3.30 -11.63 6.75
C GLN A 10 3.39 -10.14 6.38
N ASP A 11 4.49 -9.49 6.76
CA ASP A 11 4.76 -8.08 6.43
C ASP A 11 5.02 -7.81 4.94
N ARG A 12 5.31 -8.86 4.15
CA ARG A 12 5.57 -8.77 2.70
C ARG A 12 4.41 -9.23 1.82
N ALA A 13 3.30 -9.67 2.43
CA ALA A 13 2.10 -10.01 1.67
C ALA A 13 1.47 -8.73 1.09
N LEU A 14 1.06 -8.76 -0.18
CA LEU A 14 0.48 -7.58 -0.85
C LEU A 14 -0.79 -7.09 -0.13
N LEU A 15 -1.56 -8.00 0.49
CA LEU A 15 -2.72 -7.62 1.28
C LEU A 15 -2.35 -6.80 2.52
N THR A 16 -1.27 -7.17 3.22
CA THR A 16 -0.77 -6.42 4.38
C THR A 16 -0.28 -5.04 3.97
N ILE A 17 0.46 -4.98 2.85
CA ILE A 17 0.96 -3.72 2.29
C ILE A 17 -0.22 -2.83 1.86
N GLY A 18 -1.18 -3.39 1.14
CA GLY A 18 -2.38 -2.69 0.70
C GLY A 18 -3.21 -2.14 1.86
N ALA A 19 -3.35 -2.89 2.96
CA ALA A 19 -4.02 -2.42 4.17
C ALA A 19 -3.31 -1.20 4.79
N ARG A 20 -1.97 -1.19 4.80
CA ARG A 20 -1.18 -0.03 5.27
C ARG A 20 -1.37 1.18 4.37
N ILE A 21 -1.34 0.98 3.04
CA ILE A 21 -1.61 2.05 2.07
C ILE A 21 -3.00 2.65 2.28
N LEU A 22 -4.04 1.81 2.38
CA LEU A 22 -5.42 2.25 2.63
C LEU A 22 -5.57 2.99 3.96
N GLY A 23 -4.82 2.59 4.99
CA GLY A 23 -4.78 3.26 6.28
C GLY A 23 -4.15 4.66 6.22
N GLY A 24 -3.28 4.93 5.25
CA GLY A 24 -2.72 6.26 5.00
C GLY A 24 -3.54 7.13 4.03
N LEU A 25 -4.42 6.50 3.24
CA LEU A 25 -5.24 7.18 2.23
C LEU A 25 -6.56 7.72 2.83
N GLU A 26 -6.46 8.60 3.82
CA GLU A 26 -7.60 9.27 4.46
C GLU A 26 -8.21 10.37 3.59
N TYR A 27 -7.40 10.96 2.71
CA TYR A 27 -7.82 11.95 1.72
C TYR A 27 -7.14 11.65 0.37
N PRO A 28 -7.68 12.19 -0.75
CA PRO A 28 -7.11 11.92 -2.07
C PRO A 28 -5.72 12.52 -2.24
N LYS A 29 -4.76 11.73 -2.74
CA LYS A 29 -3.36 12.13 -2.91
C LYS A 29 -2.78 11.56 -4.18
N THR A 30 -1.71 12.17 -4.71
CA THR A 30 -0.98 11.59 -5.83
C THR A 30 -0.30 10.30 -5.42
N VAL A 31 -0.04 9.41 -6.38
CA VAL A 31 0.71 8.17 -6.16
C VAL A 31 2.06 8.45 -5.48
N SER A 32 2.77 9.50 -5.92
CA SER A 32 4.05 9.90 -5.33
C SER A 32 3.94 10.33 -3.87
N ALA A 33 2.93 11.13 -3.53
CA ALA A 33 2.70 11.55 -2.14
C ALA A 33 2.32 10.38 -1.24
N THR A 34 1.48 9.46 -1.74
CA THR A 34 1.15 8.22 -1.01
C THR A 34 2.37 7.34 -0.79
N TRP A 35 3.29 7.25 -1.76
CA TRP A 35 4.54 6.51 -1.63
C TRP A 35 5.48 7.10 -0.58
N GLU A 36 5.68 8.42 -0.62
CA GLU A 36 6.53 9.14 0.34
C GLU A 36 6.04 8.93 1.77
N GLU A 37 4.74 9.14 2.00
CA GLU A 37 4.13 8.94 3.31
C GLU A 37 4.14 7.48 3.78
N PHE A 38 3.95 6.53 2.86
CA PHE A 38 4.05 5.10 3.18
C PHE A 38 5.44 4.72 3.69
N ASN A 39 6.51 5.25 3.07
CA ASN A 39 7.87 5.01 3.51
C ASN A 39 8.15 5.66 4.86
N THR A 40 7.80 6.93 5.05
CA THR A 40 7.98 7.64 6.32
C THR A 40 7.31 6.90 7.48
N ARG A 41 6.04 6.50 7.31
CA ARG A 41 5.30 5.74 8.35
C ARG A 41 5.92 4.37 8.64
N THR A 42 6.48 3.71 7.63
CA THR A 42 7.13 2.40 7.78
C THR A 42 8.42 2.51 8.59
N GLU A 43 9.22 3.54 8.31
CA GLU A 43 10.46 3.84 9.05
C GLU A 43 10.18 4.19 10.52
N GLU A 44 9.12 4.98 10.77
CA GLU A 44 8.75 5.40 12.14
C GLU A 44 8.14 4.27 12.97
N THR A 45 7.29 3.43 12.38
CA THR A 45 6.45 2.48 13.13
C THR A 45 7.16 1.14 13.36
N SER A 46 8.09 0.73 12.51
CA SER A 46 8.76 -0.56 12.63
C SER A 46 10.11 -0.61 11.90
N PRO A 47 11.20 -0.20 12.56
CA PRO A 47 12.55 -0.25 11.98
C PRO A 47 13.02 -1.67 11.65
N THR A 48 12.35 -2.71 12.16
CA THR A 48 12.61 -4.12 11.87
C THR A 48 11.86 -4.66 10.66
N ILE A 49 10.89 -3.92 10.10
CA ILE A 49 10.20 -4.35 8.89
C ILE A 49 11.11 -4.06 7.69
N PRO A 50 11.34 -5.04 6.80
CA PRO A 50 12.17 -4.83 5.64
C PRO A 50 11.64 -3.67 4.78
N SER A 51 12.54 -2.81 4.31
CA SER A 51 12.21 -1.79 3.30
C SER A 51 11.47 -2.46 2.14
N ILE A 52 10.29 -1.91 1.82
CA ILE A 52 9.45 -2.39 0.73
C ILE A 52 9.89 -1.63 -0.52
N GLY A 53 10.17 -2.36 -1.59
CA GLY A 53 10.51 -1.75 -2.88
C GLY A 53 9.30 -1.09 -3.53
N TYR A 54 9.55 -0.12 -4.40
CA TYR A 54 8.50 0.57 -5.16
C TYR A 54 7.67 -0.39 -6.02
N ASP A 55 8.28 -1.47 -6.52
CA ASP A 55 7.62 -2.55 -7.26
C ASP A 55 6.51 -3.23 -6.44
N TYR A 56 6.77 -3.55 -5.17
CA TYR A 56 5.77 -4.14 -4.28
C TYR A 56 4.65 -3.16 -3.91
N PHE A 57 4.98 -1.87 -3.81
CA PHE A 57 4.00 -0.82 -3.60
C PHE A 57 3.05 -0.71 -4.80
N VAL A 58 3.57 -0.69 -6.03
CA VAL A 58 2.75 -0.68 -7.25
C VAL A 58 1.86 -1.93 -7.32
N LEU A 59 2.41 -3.12 -7.06
CA LEU A 59 1.62 -4.35 -7.03
C LEU A 59 0.50 -4.34 -5.98
N ALA A 60 0.72 -3.68 -4.84
CA ALA A 60 -0.31 -3.50 -3.83
C ALA A 60 -1.40 -2.53 -4.30
N LEU A 61 -1.03 -1.43 -4.98
CA LEU A 61 -2.00 -0.53 -5.60
C LEU A 61 -2.83 -1.24 -6.67
N ASP A 62 -2.20 -2.05 -7.53
CA ASP A 62 -2.90 -2.85 -8.55
C ASP A 62 -3.93 -3.78 -7.89
N LEU A 63 -3.52 -4.49 -6.83
CA LEU A 63 -4.43 -5.35 -6.07
C LEU A 63 -5.61 -4.56 -5.49
N LEU A 64 -5.35 -3.42 -4.85
CA LEU A 64 -6.40 -2.56 -4.27
C LEU A 64 -7.36 -2.04 -5.34
N PHE A 65 -6.85 -1.64 -6.51
CA PHE A 65 -7.64 -1.17 -7.62
C PHE A 65 -8.52 -2.29 -8.20
N LEU A 66 -7.96 -3.48 -8.42
CA LEU A 66 -8.69 -4.65 -8.88
C LEU A 66 -9.79 -5.09 -7.89
N MET A 67 -9.58 -4.91 -6.59
CA MET A 67 -10.60 -5.15 -5.56
C MET A 67 -11.63 -4.03 -5.46
N GLY A 68 -11.48 -2.93 -6.19
CA GLY A 68 -12.35 -1.76 -6.11
C GLY A 68 -12.22 -0.99 -4.79
N ALA A 69 -11.11 -1.16 -4.06
CA ALA A 69 -10.86 -0.45 -2.80
C ALA A 69 -10.30 0.96 -3.01
N ILE A 70 -9.69 1.20 -4.18
CA ILE A 70 -9.19 2.52 -4.59
C ILE A 70 -9.58 2.82 -6.04
N GLU A 71 -9.52 4.10 -6.39
CA GLU A 71 -9.72 4.61 -7.75
C GLU A 71 -8.67 5.68 -8.06
N LEU A 72 -8.16 5.71 -9.28
CA LEU A 72 -7.30 6.79 -9.76
C LEU A 72 -8.15 7.75 -10.61
N ARG A 73 -8.31 8.99 -10.17
CA ARG A 73 -9.06 10.02 -10.87
C ARG A 73 -8.27 11.32 -10.86
N ASP A 74 -8.09 11.93 -12.03
CA ASP A 74 -7.36 13.21 -12.18
C ASP A 74 -5.94 13.20 -11.56
N GLY A 75 -5.26 12.04 -11.61
CA GLY A 75 -3.92 11.86 -11.03
C GLY A 75 -3.89 11.67 -9.52
N LEU A 76 -5.05 11.61 -8.86
CA LEU A 76 -5.19 11.39 -7.43
C LEU A 76 -5.79 10.00 -7.15
N LEU A 77 -5.22 9.31 -6.17
CA LEU A 77 -5.75 8.08 -5.60
C LEU A 77 -6.85 8.43 -4.60
N TYR A 78 -8.04 7.89 -4.83
CA TYR A 78 -9.20 7.98 -3.95
C TYR A 78 -9.43 6.63 -3.28
N ARG A 79 -9.71 6.63 -1.98
CA ARG A 79 -10.24 5.46 -1.29
C ARG A 79 -11.72 5.31 -1.63
N LYS A 80 -12.13 4.12 -2.07
CA LYS A 80 -13.55 3.80 -2.26
C LYS A 80 -14.09 3.24 -0.95
N ASN A 81 -15.00 3.97 -0.31
CA ASN A 81 -15.80 3.43 0.78
C ASN A 81 -16.99 2.73 0.10
N THR A 82 -16.96 1.40 0.07
CA THR A 82 -18.14 0.60 -0.31
C THR A 82 -19.23 0.78 0.73
#